data_AF-A0A1Y1ARV6-F1
#
_entry.id   AF-A0A1Y1ARV6-F1
#
_cell.length_a   1.000
_cell.length_b   1.000
_cell.length_c   1.000
_cell.angle_alpha   90.00
_cell.angle_beta   90.00
_cell.angle_gamma   90.00
#
_symmetry.space_group_name_H-M   'P 1'
#
loop_
_entity.id
_entity.type
_entity.pdbx_description
1 polymer ?
#
loop_
_entity_poly.entity_id
_entity_poly.type
_entity_poly.pdbx_seq_one_letter_code
_entity_poly.pdbx_strand_id
1 'polypeptide(L)'
;MTHERLDRGGRSISDLAQRTGLSKATIARHTSRTRAEWLQDMADEREAIRAFHDDEGHSWSETAKHFRLTLSTVKSRAYRARHERAREEADRAQPPLPLDELSA
;
A
#
# COMPACT_ATOMS: atom_id res chain seq x y z
N MET A 1 5.45 19.55 3.41
CA MET A 1 4.31 19.60 4.35
C MET A 1 3.51 18.33 4.20
N THR A 2 3.62 17.40 5.15
CA THR A 2 2.73 16.24 5.26
C THR A 2 1.37 16.77 5.68
N HIS A 3 0.48 17.02 4.71
CA HIS A 3 -0.89 17.39 5.04
C HIS A 3 -1.56 16.15 5.61
N GLU A 4 -1.72 16.14 6.94
CA GLU A 4 -2.45 15.08 7.62
C GLU A 4 -3.86 14.95 7.02
N ARG A 5 -4.21 13.74 6.59
CA ARG A 5 -5.49 13.47 5.95
C ARG A 5 -6.61 13.67 6.96
N LEU A 6 -7.56 14.53 6.63
CA LEU A 6 -8.75 14.72 7.44
C LEU A 6 -9.72 13.56 7.23
N ASP A 7 -10.17 12.94 8.32
CA ASP A 7 -11.22 11.93 8.25
C ASP A 7 -12.56 12.56 7.85
N ARG A 8 -13.29 11.88 6.97
CA ARG A 8 -14.64 12.28 6.55
C ARG A 8 -15.72 11.79 7.51
N GLY A 9 -15.38 10.98 8.52
CA GLY A 9 -16.34 10.44 9.48
C GLY A 9 -17.47 9.67 8.80
N GLY A 10 -17.14 8.90 7.74
CA GLY A 10 -18.11 8.16 6.94
C GLY A 10 -18.93 8.98 5.93
N ARG A 11 -18.78 10.31 5.87
CA ARG A 11 -19.56 11.16 4.96
C ARG A 11 -19.00 11.16 3.54
N SER A 12 -19.91 11.35 2.57
CA SER A 12 -19.52 11.52 1.18
C SER A 12 -18.91 12.90 0.93
N ILE A 13 -18.07 13.02 -0.10
CA ILE A 13 -17.51 14.31 -0.52
C ILE A 13 -18.62 15.31 -0.87
N SER A 14 -19.70 14.83 -1.48
CA SER A 14 -20.85 15.67 -1.86
C SER A 14 -21.62 16.19 -0.64
N ASP A 15 -21.79 15.39 0.41
CA ASP A 15 -22.44 15.82 1.66
C ASP A 15 -21.56 16.85 2.39
N LEU A 16 -20.25 16.60 2.48
CA LEU A 16 -19.32 17.57 3.08
C LEU A 16 -19.25 18.89 2.31
N ALA A 17 -19.25 18.85 0.98
CA ALA A 17 -19.29 20.06 0.17
C ALA A 17 -20.56 20.90 0.43
N GLN A 18 -21.73 20.25 0.52
CA GLN A 18 -22.99 20.93 0.85
C GLN A 18 -22.98 21.55 2.25
N ARG A 19 -22.44 20.83 3.25
CA ARG A 19 -22.41 21.30 4.65
C ARG A 19 -21.41 22.42 4.90
N THR A 20 -20.26 22.36 4.23
CA THR A 20 -19.13 23.29 4.48
C THR A 20 -19.10 24.48 3.52
N GLY A 21 -19.82 24.40 2.40
CA GLY A 21 -19.74 25.37 1.31
C GLY A 21 -18.43 25.28 0.50
N LEU A 22 -17.54 24.33 0.80
CA LEU A 22 -16.29 24.13 0.07
C LEU A 22 -16.52 23.34 -1.22
N SER A 23 -15.64 23.55 -2.20
CA SER A 23 -15.68 22.77 -3.44
C SER A 23 -15.35 21.30 -3.20
N LYS A 24 -15.98 20.41 -3.97
CA LYS A 24 -15.69 18.96 -3.92
C LYS A 24 -14.20 18.66 -4.12
N ALA A 25 -13.53 19.42 -4.99
CA ALA A 25 -12.09 19.28 -5.25
C ALA A 25 -11.25 19.62 -4.00
N THR A 26 -11.62 20.66 -3.26
CA THR A 26 -10.96 21.03 -2.00
C THR A 26 -11.14 19.93 -0.97
N ILE A 27 -12.38 19.46 -0.76
CA ILE A 27 -12.66 18.35 0.15
C ILE A 27 -11.86 17.10 -0.25
N ALA A 28 -11.85 16.73 -1.53
CA ALA A 28 -11.11 15.57 -2.03
C ALA A 28 -9.61 15.68 -1.73
N ARG A 29 -9.01 16.85 -1.97
CA ARG A 29 -7.58 17.10 -1.69
C ARG A 29 -7.21 16.87 -0.22
N HIS A 30 -8.07 17.31 0.70
CA HIS A 30 -7.78 17.21 2.15
C HIS A 30 -8.14 15.85 2.76
N THR A 31 -8.97 15.06 2.09
CA THR A 31 -9.55 13.84 2.67
C THR A 31 -9.14 12.55 1.95
N SER A 32 -8.49 12.66 0.79
CA SER A 32 -7.98 11.53 0.03
C SER A 32 -6.58 11.15 0.48
N ARG A 33 -6.25 9.86 0.40
CA ARG A 33 -4.88 9.36 0.57
C ARG A 33 -4.01 9.87 -0.58
N THR A 34 -2.76 10.17 -0.30
CA THR A 34 -1.75 10.37 -1.36
C THR A 34 -1.51 9.07 -2.11
N ARG A 35 -0.99 9.17 -3.33
CA ARG A 35 -0.60 7.98 -4.10
C ARG A 35 0.44 7.14 -3.37
N ALA A 36 1.39 7.78 -2.70
CA ALA A 36 2.46 7.09 -1.96
C ALA A 36 1.89 6.29 -0.79
N GLU A 37 1.03 6.89 0.04
CA GLU A 37 0.36 6.19 1.14
C GLU A 37 -0.48 5.03 0.63
N TRP A 38 -1.24 5.21 -0.46
CA TRP A 38 -2.00 4.10 -1.04
C TRP A 38 -1.10 2.96 -1.53
N LEU A 39 0.03 3.28 -2.16
CA LEU A 39 0.98 2.25 -2.59
C LEU A 39 1.59 1.50 -1.40
N GLN A 40 1.87 2.20 -0.30
CA GLN A 40 2.37 1.60 0.94
C GLN A 40 1.32 0.70 1.58
N ASP A 41 0.08 1.18 1.77
CA ASP A 41 -1.03 0.38 2.31
C ASP A 41 -1.21 -0.92 1.51
N MET A 42 -1.12 -0.82 0.18
CA MET A 42 -1.22 -1.99 -0.69
C MET A 42 -0.02 -2.93 -0.55
N ALA A 43 1.19 -2.43 -0.31
CA ALA A 43 2.38 -3.23 -0.05
C ALA A 43 2.27 -3.94 1.30
N ASP A 44 1.84 -3.22 2.33
CA ASP A 44 1.61 -3.77 3.68
C ASP A 44 0.55 -4.87 3.65
N GLU A 45 -0.55 -4.69 2.90
CA GLU A 45 -1.57 -5.73 2.73
C GLU A 45 -1.00 -6.99 2.04
N ARG A 46 -0.13 -6.81 1.03
CA ARG A 46 0.52 -7.95 0.35
C ARG A 46 1.47 -8.70 1.28
N GLU A 47 2.27 -7.96 2.06
CA GLU A 47 3.21 -8.54 3.01
C GLU A 47 2.47 -9.24 4.16
N ALA A 48 1.36 -8.69 4.65
CA ALA A 48 0.52 -9.33 5.65
C ALA A 48 -0.05 -10.68 5.15
N ILE A 49 -0.51 -10.72 3.90
CA ILE A 49 -0.98 -11.97 3.27
C ILE A 49 0.15 -12.99 3.17
N ARG A 50 1.35 -12.55 2.77
CA ARG A 50 2.52 -13.42 2.67
C ARG A 50 2.94 -13.94 4.04
N ALA A 51 3.10 -13.09 5.04
CA ALA A 51 3.52 -13.46 6.39
C ALA A 51 2.53 -14.46 7.03
N PHE A 52 1.23 -14.21 6.90
CA PHE A 52 0.20 -15.12 7.39
C PHE A 52 0.30 -16.51 6.74
N HIS A 53 0.59 -16.59 5.44
CA HIS A 53 0.74 -17.89 4.79
C HIS A 53 2.12 -18.53 5.06
N ASP A 54 3.20 -17.82 4.76
CA ASP A 54 4.56 -18.35 4.71
C ASP A 54 5.22 -18.46 6.09
N ASP A 55 5.03 -17.45 6.96
CA ASP A 55 5.71 -17.40 8.26
C ASP A 55 4.90 -18.09 9.35
N GLU A 56 3.57 -17.91 9.34
CA GLU A 56 2.67 -18.59 10.30
C GLU A 56 2.26 -20.00 9.83
N GLY A 57 2.48 -20.34 8.56
CA GLY A 57 2.23 -21.68 8.02
C GLY A 57 0.76 -22.02 7.71
N HIS A 58 -0.12 -21.01 7.62
CA HIS A 58 -1.54 -21.23 7.29
C HIS A 58 -1.73 -21.70 5.86
N SER A 59 -2.73 -22.53 5.61
CA SER A 59 -3.07 -22.94 4.24
C SER A 59 -3.60 -21.78 3.41
N TRP A 60 -3.53 -21.90 2.07
CA TRP A 60 -4.12 -20.90 1.16
C TRP A 60 -5.63 -20.69 1.39
N SER A 61 -6.37 -21.74 1.76
CA SER A 61 -7.79 -21.66 2.08
C SER A 61 -8.06 -20.84 3.35
N GLU A 62 -7.26 -21.05 4.39
CA GLU A 62 -7.35 -20.27 5.64
C GLU A 62 -6.97 -18.82 5.41
N THR A 63 -5.91 -18.58 4.63
CA THR A 63 -5.50 -17.24 4.23
C THR A 63 -6.61 -16.51 3.47
N ALA A 64 -7.22 -17.16 2.46
CA ALA A 64 -8.34 -16.59 1.71
C ALA A 64 -9.52 -16.22 2.62
N LYS A 65 -9.86 -17.10 3.58
CA LYS A 65 -10.91 -16.86 4.57
C LYS A 65 -10.58 -15.72 5.52
N HIS A 66 -9.35 -15.65 6.02
CA HIS A 66 -8.88 -14.61 6.95
C HIS A 66 -9.01 -13.22 6.32
N PHE A 67 -8.49 -13.05 5.10
CA PHE A 67 -8.52 -11.77 4.38
C PHE A 67 -9.83 -11.50 3.64
N ARG A 68 -10.79 -12.44 3.65
CA ARG A 68 -12.07 -12.36 2.90
C ARG A 68 -11.85 -12.10 1.40
N LEU A 69 -10.88 -12.79 0.83
CA LEU A 69 -10.49 -12.71 -0.59
C LEU A 69 -10.60 -14.08 -1.26
N THR A 70 -10.51 -14.10 -2.59
CA THR A 70 -10.48 -15.36 -3.33
C THR A 70 -9.08 -16.01 -3.23
N LEU A 71 -9.03 -17.34 -3.37
CA LEU A 71 -7.79 -18.12 -3.41
C LEU A 71 -6.79 -17.59 -4.44
N SER A 72 -7.25 -17.21 -5.63
CA SER A 72 -6.38 -16.67 -6.69
C SER A 72 -5.77 -15.33 -6.28
N THR A 73 -6.58 -14.44 -5.68
CA THR A 73 -6.13 -13.12 -5.24
C THR A 73 -5.07 -13.21 -4.15
N VAL A 74 -5.27 -14.04 -3.12
CA VAL A 74 -4.27 -14.18 -2.04
C VAL A 74 -2.96 -14.76 -2.54
N LYS A 75 -3.02 -15.76 -3.44
CA LYS A 75 -1.82 -16.33 -4.07
C LYS A 75 -1.05 -15.27 -4.85
N SER A 76 -1.73 -14.56 -5.77
CA SER A 76 -1.11 -13.52 -6.58
C SER A 76 -0.46 -12.42 -5.73
N ARG A 77 -1.14 -11.98 -4.67
CA ARG A 77 -0.62 -10.96 -3.74
C ARG A 77 0.58 -11.44 -2.95
N ALA A 78 0.54 -12.66 -2.42
CA ALA A 78 1.67 -13.26 -1.72
C ALA A 78 2.89 -13.45 -2.63
N TYR A 79 2.70 -13.95 -3.87
CA TYR A 79 3.80 -14.05 -4.84
C TYR A 79 4.44 -12.69 -5.11
N ARG A 80 3.61 -11.64 -5.27
CA ARG A 80 4.11 -10.29 -5.47
C ARG A 80 4.89 -9.77 -4.25
N ALA A 81 4.42 -10.03 -3.03
CA ALA A 81 5.16 -9.67 -1.81
C ALA A 81 6.55 -10.32 -1.77
N ARG A 82 6.65 -11.61 -2.13
CA ARG A 82 7.95 -12.31 -2.23
C ARG A 82 8.90 -11.64 -3.21
N HIS A 83 8.41 -11.24 -4.38
CA HIS A 83 9.22 -10.53 -5.36
C HIS A 83 9.64 -9.13 -4.89
N GLU A 84 8.75 -8.40 -4.22
CA GLU A 84 9.04 -7.09 -3.64
C GLU A 84 10.12 -7.20 -2.55
N ARG A 85 10.01 -8.18 -1.65
CA ARG A 85 11.04 -8.49 -0.64
C ARG A 85 12.38 -8.88 -1.25
N ALA A 86 12.39 -9.78 -2.24
CA ALA A 86 13.62 -10.18 -2.92
C ALA A 86 14.29 -9.00 -3.63
N ARG A 87 13.50 -8.09 -4.21
CA ARG A 87 14.01 -6.86 -4.82
C ARG A 87 14.58 -5.90 -3.78
N GLU A 88 13.89 -5.67 -2.68
CA GLU A 88 14.39 -4.82 -1.59
C GLU A 88 15.69 -5.37 -0.98
N GLU A 89 15.81 -6.69 -0.85
CA GLU A 89 17.05 -7.35 -0.43
C GLU A 89 18.17 -7.15 -1.45
N ALA A 90 17.88 -7.27 -2.74
CA ALA A 90 18.84 -7.03 -3.81
C ALA A 90 19.30 -5.57 -3.85
N ASP A 91 18.37 -4.62 -3.74
CA ASP A 91 18.64 -3.18 -3.71
C ASP A 91 19.49 -2.81 -2.47
N ARG A 92 19.25 -3.48 -1.32
CA ARG A 92 20.06 -3.30 -0.11
C ARG A 92 21.47 -3.92 -0.24
N ALA A 93 21.59 -5.03 -0.94
CA ALA A 93 22.87 -5.74 -1.13
C ALA A 93 23.76 -5.08 -2.20
N GLN A 94 23.21 -4.20 -3.03
CA GLN A 94 23.95 -3.52 -4.09
C GLN A 94 24.84 -2.41 -3.48
N PRO A 95 26.18 -2.47 -3.67
CA PRO A 95 27.06 -1.40 -3.20
C PRO A 95 26.73 -0.08 -3.93
N PRO A 96 26.95 1.08 -3.29
CA PRO A 96 26.70 2.37 -3.94
C PRO A 96 27.53 2.46 -5.22
N LEU A 97 26.92 2.95 -6.29
CA LEU A 97 27.60 3.18 -7.57
C LEU A 97 28.84 4.05 -7.32
N PRO A 98 30.04 3.66 -7.80
CA PRO A 98 31.22 4.48 -7.65
C PRO A 98 30.99 5.81 -8.38
N LEU A 99 30.91 6.89 -7.61
CA LEU A 99 30.66 8.24 -8.11
C LEU A 99 31.84 8.80 -8.93
N ASP A 100 32.99 8.10 -8.91
CA ASP A 100 34.22 8.51 -9.56
C ASP A 100 34.22 8.32 -11.09
N GLU A 101 33.23 7.61 -11.66
CA GLU A 101 33.17 7.34 -13.12
C GLU A 101 32.27 8.31 -13.91
N LEU A 102 31.64 9.31 -13.26
CA LEU A 102 30.74 10.27 -13.91
C LEU A 102 31.40 11.61 -14.28
N SER A 103 32.72 11.74 -14.19
CA SER A 103 33.46 13.00 -14.41
C SER A 103 34.59 12.92 -15.45
N ALA A 104 34.46 12.13 -16.52
CA ALA A 104 35.40 12.14 -17.65
C ALA A 104 34.82 12.83 -18.89
#